data_AF-A0A7S3YL76-F1
#
_entry.id   AF-A0A7S3YL76-F1
#
_cell.length_a   1.000
_cell.length_b   1.000
_cell.length_c   1.000
_cell.angle_alpha   90.00
_cell.angle_beta   90.00
_cell.angle_gamma   90.00
#
_symmetry.space_group_name_H-M   'P 1'
#
loop_
_entity.id
_entity.type
_entity.pdbx_description
1 polymer ?
#
loop_
_entity_poly.entity_id
_entity_poly.type
_entity_poly.pdbx_seq_one_letter_code
_entity_poly.pdbx_strand_id
1 'polypeptide(L)'
;LSTLPVVTLLAVYLTDFYEALGARLSALSFYIALARSLDVTSDPLMSYLTDSCRSRWGRRRPFCVTGCWFYAAFLMALLNPPDLSATTMGNYFGLFYILFFLANTYTTIPYDALGPELTDNYEDRSRLFFVSGLYDGIGALIA
;
A
#
# COMPACT_ATOMS: atom_id res chain seq x y z
N LEU A 1 -1.94 4.81 8.34
CA LEU A 1 -0.66 5.59 8.55
C LEU A 1 0.59 4.70 8.71
N SER A 2 0.45 3.42 9.10
CA SER A 2 1.57 2.52 9.45
C SER A 2 2.40 1.96 8.30
N THR A 3 1.93 2.00 7.05
CA THR A 3 2.66 1.44 5.89
C THR A 3 3.49 2.49 5.14
N LEU A 4 3.34 3.77 5.46
CA LEU A 4 3.99 4.88 4.76
C LEU A 4 5.53 4.75 4.65
N PRO A 5 6.28 4.47 5.73
CA PRO A 5 7.76 4.40 5.64
C PRO A 5 8.23 3.28 4.72
N VAL A 6 7.61 2.10 4.81
CA VAL A 6 7.93 0.94 3.96
C VAL A 6 7.59 1.24 2.49
N VAL A 7 6.42 1.84 2.24
CA VAL A 7 5.98 2.20 0.89
C VAL A 7 6.87 3.28 0.27
N THR A 8 7.31 4.28 1.04
CA THR A 8 8.24 5.30 0.55
C THR A 8 9.63 4.74 0.26
N LEU A 9 10.13 3.86 1.12
CA LEU A 9 11.45 3.25 0.95
C LEU A 9 11.46 2.28 -0.24
N LEU A 10 10.43 1.45 -0.36
CA LEU A 10 10.23 0.59 -1.52
C LEU A 10 10.10 1.41 -2.81
N ALA A 11 9.38 2.53 -2.80
CA ALA A 11 9.23 3.35 -4.01
C ALA A 11 10.57 3.90 -4.51
N VAL A 12 11.45 4.33 -3.60
CA VAL A 12 12.81 4.78 -3.96
C VAL A 12 13.65 3.61 -4.45
N TYR A 13 13.74 2.54 -3.65
CA TYR A 13 14.55 1.36 -3.98
C TYR A 13 14.14 0.70 -5.31
N LEU A 14 12.85 0.54 -5.54
CA LEU A 14 12.33 -0.08 -6.76
C LEU A 14 12.63 0.77 -7.99
N THR A 15 12.62 2.10 -7.88
CA THR A 15 12.96 2.97 -9.01
C THR A 15 14.42 2.76 -9.43
N ASP A 16 15.34 2.80 -8.46
CA ASP A 16 16.77 2.59 -8.70
C ASP A 16 17.05 1.16 -9.22
N PHE A 17 16.36 0.15 -8.67
CA PHE A 17 16.49 -1.24 -9.09
C PHE A 17 16.04 -1.46 -10.54
N TYR A 18 14.90 -0.92 -10.95
CA TYR A 18 14.41 -1.05 -12.32
C TYR A 18 15.21 -0.19 -13.32
N GLU A 19 15.74 0.96 -12.88
CA GLU A 19 16.67 1.75 -13.69
C GLU A 19 17.97 0.99 -13.94
N ALA A 20 18.53 0.33 -12.91
CA ALA A 20 19.72 -0.52 -13.06
C ALA A 20 19.50 -1.71 -14.03
N LEU A 21 18.26 -2.20 -14.13
CA LEU A 21 17.84 -3.23 -15.09
C LEU A 21 17.58 -2.67 -16.50
N GLY A 22 17.77 -1.38 -16.71
CA GLY A 22 17.69 -0.71 -18.01
C GLY A 22 16.32 -0.13 -18.34
N ALA A 23 15.38 -0.07 -17.39
CA ALA A 23 14.13 0.64 -17.60
C ALA A 23 14.37 2.15 -17.73
N ARG A 24 13.59 2.82 -18.59
CA ARG A 24 13.68 4.27 -18.74
C ARG A 24 13.12 4.98 -17.52
N LEU A 25 13.91 5.83 -16.87
CA LEU A 25 13.50 6.64 -15.72
C LEU A 25 12.24 7.47 -15.99
N SER A 26 12.08 8.00 -17.22
CA SER A 26 10.88 8.74 -17.61
C SER A 26 9.60 7.89 -17.57
N ALA A 27 9.68 6.61 -17.93
CA ALA A 27 8.56 5.69 -17.86
C ALA A 27 8.22 5.32 -16.41
N LEU A 28 9.25 5.04 -15.58
CA LEU A 28 9.07 4.74 -14.16
C LEU A 28 8.36 5.89 -13.44
N SER A 29 8.86 7.13 -13.59
CA SER A 29 8.27 8.33 -13.01
C SER A 29 6.84 8.58 -13.48
N PHE A 30 6.54 8.32 -14.75
CA PHE A 30 5.18 8.43 -15.27
C PHE A 30 4.22 7.44 -14.57
N TYR A 31 4.63 6.17 -14.41
CA TYR A 31 3.80 5.18 -13.73
C TYR A 31 3.64 5.46 -12.24
N ILE A 32 4.67 5.97 -11.57
CA ILE A 32 4.59 6.41 -10.17
C ILE A 32 3.55 7.52 -10.03
N ALA A 33 3.63 8.55 -10.89
CA ALA A 33 2.67 9.66 -10.89
C ALA A 33 1.24 9.18 -11.20
N LEU A 34 1.10 8.24 -12.14
CA LEU A 34 -0.18 7.64 -12.49
C LEU A 34 -0.78 6.86 -11.30
N ALA A 35 0.01 6.02 -10.63
CA ALA A 35 -0.43 5.28 -9.44
C ALA A 35 -0.94 6.24 -8.35
N ARG A 36 -0.19 7.30 -8.05
CA ARG A 36 -0.60 8.31 -7.06
C ARG A 36 -1.85 9.09 -7.47
N SER A 37 -2.04 9.32 -8.76
CA SER A 37 -3.24 9.98 -9.26
C SER A 37 -4.49 9.11 -9.07
N LEU A 38 -4.33 7.78 -9.10
CA LEU A 38 -5.44 6.85 -8.86
C LEU A 38 -5.88 6.84 -7.40
N ASP A 39 -4.98 7.09 -6.43
CA ASP A 39 -5.29 7.13 -4.99
C ASP A 39 -6.47 8.07 -4.68
N VAL A 40 -6.55 9.22 -5.39
CA VAL A 40 -7.64 10.19 -5.21
C VAL A 40 -9.03 9.59 -5.48
N THR A 41 -9.09 8.53 -6.29
CA THR A 41 -10.32 7.83 -6.65
C THR A 41 -10.48 6.51 -5.90
N SER A 42 -9.41 5.72 -5.77
CA SER A 42 -9.46 4.41 -5.11
C SER A 42 -9.73 4.53 -3.61
N ASP A 43 -9.25 5.60 -2.97
CA ASP A 43 -9.40 5.74 -1.52
C ASP A 43 -10.87 5.96 -1.11
N PRO A 44 -11.62 6.92 -1.69
CA PRO A 44 -13.06 7.05 -1.40
C PRO A 44 -13.86 5.81 -1.80
N LEU A 45 -13.52 5.17 -2.93
CA LEU A 45 -14.20 3.95 -3.40
C LEU A 45 -14.06 2.81 -2.39
N MET A 46 -12.84 2.55 -1.91
CA MET A 46 -12.62 1.51 -0.91
C MET A 46 -13.24 1.85 0.43
N SER A 47 -13.21 3.13 0.84
CA SER A 47 -13.91 3.58 2.04
C SER A 47 -15.41 3.24 1.96
N TYR A 48 -16.08 3.61 0.87
CA TYR A 48 -17.49 3.29 0.64
C TYR A 48 -17.78 1.77 0.60
N LEU A 49 -16.94 1.00 -0.09
CA LEU A 49 -17.08 -0.45 -0.20
C LEU A 49 -16.97 -1.15 1.16
N THR A 50 -15.98 -0.75 1.97
CA THR A 50 -15.78 -1.34 3.30
C THR A 50 -16.91 -0.97 4.26
N ASP A 51 -17.46 0.24 4.17
CA ASP A 51 -18.57 0.69 5.01
C ASP A 51 -19.89 -0.02 4.71
N SER A 52 -20.08 -0.43 3.46
CA SER A 52 -21.30 -1.11 2.99
C SER A 52 -21.25 -2.63 3.16
N CYS A 53 -20.08 -3.20 3.46
CA CYS A 53 -19.91 -4.66 3.52
C CYS A 53 -20.53 -5.27 4.80
N ARG A 54 -21.43 -6.25 4.63
CA ARG A 54 -21.99 -7.04 5.74
C ARG A 54 -21.46 -8.47 5.66
N SER A 55 -20.41 -8.77 6.41
CA SER A 55 -19.82 -10.12 6.49
C SER A 55 -19.94 -10.71 7.89
N ARG A 56 -20.02 -12.05 7.96
CA ARG A 56 -20.08 -12.83 9.20
C ARG A 56 -18.85 -12.67 10.10
N TRP A 57 -17.71 -12.25 9.52
CA TRP A 57 -16.45 -12.03 10.24
C TRP A 57 -16.23 -10.56 10.64
N GLY A 58 -17.27 -9.74 10.51
CA GLY A 58 -17.22 -8.29 10.73
C GLY A 58 -17.04 -7.52 9.43
N ARG A 59 -17.34 -6.22 9.48
CA ARG A 59 -17.41 -5.31 8.32
C ARG A 59 -16.05 -5.11 7.63
N ARG A 60 -14.97 -4.97 8.40
CA ARG A 60 -13.65 -4.53 7.91
C ARG A 60 -12.55 -5.60 7.94
N ARG A 61 -12.66 -6.59 8.83
CA ARG A 61 -11.66 -7.66 9.03
C ARG A 61 -11.39 -8.53 7.79
N PRO A 62 -12.38 -8.92 6.97
CA PRO A 62 -12.12 -9.72 5.77
C PRO A 62 -11.18 -9.03 4.79
N PHE A 63 -11.34 -7.71 4.61
CA PHE A 63 -10.52 -6.90 3.71
C PHE A 63 -9.06 -6.85 4.16
N CYS A 64 -8.80 -6.70 5.46
CA CYS A 64 -7.44 -6.75 5.97
C CYS A 64 -6.78 -8.10 5.67
N VAL A 65 -7.48 -9.22 5.93
CA VAL A 65 -6.90 -10.55 5.75
C VAL A 65 -6.65 -10.87 4.28
N THR A 66 -7.62 -10.65 3.40
CA THR A 66 -7.43 -10.93 1.96
C THR A 66 -6.46 -9.94 1.32
N GLY A 67 -6.44 -8.69 1.81
CA GLY A 67 -5.54 -7.64 1.36
C GLY A 67 -4.07 -7.99 1.56
N CYS A 68 -3.72 -8.57 2.72
CA CYS A 68 -2.36 -9.04 2.99
C CYS A 68 -1.84 -10.03 1.93
N TRP A 69 -2.69 -10.94 1.46
CA TRP A 69 -2.31 -11.90 0.41
C TRP A 69 -2.00 -11.21 -0.91
N PHE A 70 -2.87 -10.29 -1.36
CA PHE A 70 -2.65 -9.54 -2.60
C PHE A 70 -1.44 -8.63 -2.49
N TYR A 71 -1.27 -7.95 -1.36
CA TYR A 71 -0.14 -7.07 -1.10
C TYR A 71 1.19 -7.85 -1.17
N ALA A 72 1.29 -8.99 -0.49
CA ALA A 72 2.47 -9.84 -0.52
C ALA A 72 2.74 -10.40 -1.93
N ALA A 73 1.70 -10.83 -2.66
CA ALA A 73 1.84 -11.36 -4.00
C ALA A 73 2.39 -10.32 -4.99
N PHE A 74 1.85 -9.09 -4.97
CA PHE A 74 2.33 -8.03 -5.85
C PHE A 74 3.70 -7.49 -5.46
N LEU A 75 4.02 -7.44 -4.16
CA LEU A 75 5.36 -7.10 -3.69
C LEU A 75 6.40 -8.12 -4.20
N MET A 76 6.11 -9.41 -4.07
CA MET A 76 6.98 -10.48 -4.57
C MET A 76 7.17 -10.39 -6.08
N ALA A 77 6.10 -10.10 -6.83
CA ALA A 77 6.17 -9.91 -8.27
C ALA A 77 7.03 -8.69 -8.68
N LEU A 78 7.04 -7.63 -7.86
CA LEU A 78 7.83 -6.42 -8.08
C LEU A 78 9.31 -6.62 -7.77
N LEU A 79 9.63 -7.38 -6.71
CA LEU A 79 10.99 -7.69 -6.30
C LEU A 79 11.65 -8.76 -7.16
N ASN A 80 10.87 -9.60 -7.85
CA ASN A 80 11.37 -10.65 -8.73
C ASN A 80 10.79 -10.49 -10.15
N PRO A 81 11.24 -9.48 -10.92
CA PRO A 81 10.85 -9.35 -12.30
C PRO A 81 11.51 -10.43 -13.18
N PRO A 82 10.80 -10.97 -14.18
CA PRO A 82 11.40 -11.86 -15.17
C PRO A 82 12.38 -11.09 -16.08
N ASP A 83 13.33 -11.80 -16.69
CA ASP A 83 14.24 -11.23 -17.70
C ASP A 83 13.44 -10.77 -18.92
N LEU A 84 13.31 -9.44 -19.06
CA LEU A 84 12.52 -8.78 -20.08
C LEU A 84 13.35 -7.72 -20.80
N SER A 85 12.88 -7.29 -21.98
CA SER A 85 13.47 -6.14 -22.67
C SER A 85 13.25 -4.86 -21.86
N ALA A 86 14.17 -3.89 -21.98
CA ALA A 86 14.12 -2.60 -21.29
C ALA A 86 12.75 -1.87 -21.38
N THR A 87 12.07 -1.94 -22.54
CA THR A 87 10.76 -1.30 -22.71
C THR A 87 9.65 -2.09 -22.04
N THR A 88 9.68 -3.41 -22.12
CA THR A 88 8.72 -4.29 -21.45
C THR A 88 8.87 -4.24 -19.93
N MET A 89 10.11 -4.07 -19.45
CA MET A 89 10.46 -3.91 -18.03
C MET A 89 9.72 -2.73 -17.39
N GLY A 90 9.71 -1.57 -18.06
CA GLY A 90 9.01 -0.37 -17.57
C GLY A 90 7.49 -0.56 -17.49
N ASN A 91 6.89 -1.28 -18.45
CA ASN A 91 5.46 -1.59 -18.42
C ASN A 91 5.12 -2.61 -17.34
N TYR A 92 5.98 -3.61 -17.12
CA TYR A 92 5.85 -4.57 -16.04
C TYR A 92 5.89 -3.87 -14.68
N PHE A 93 6.88 -2.99 -14.48
CA PHE A 93 6.95 -2.13 -13.29
C PHE A 93 5.64 -1.36 -13.11
N GLY A 94 5.19 -0.63 -14.13
CA GLY A 94 3.99 0.18 -14.03
C GLY A 94 2.74 -0.59 -13.62
N LEU A 95 2.52 -1.76 -14.24
CA LEU A 95 1.38 -2.62 -13.93
C LEU A 95 1.42 -3.11 -12.48
N PHE A 96 2.53 -3.72 -12.06
CA PHE A 96 2.64 -4.29 -10.73
C PHE A 96 2.73 -3.22 -9.64
N TYR A 97 3.30 -2.05 -9.94
CA TYR A 97 3.34 -0.91 -9.05
C TYR A 97 1.95 -0.35 -8.77
N ILE A 98 1.11 -0.18 -9.80
CA ILE A 98 -0.28 0.24 -9.61
C ILE A 98 -1.07 -0.80 -8.80
N LEU A 99 -0.92 -2.09 -9.13
CA LEU A 99 -1.60 -3.17 -8.39
C LEU A 99 -1.16 -3.25 -6.93
N PHE A 100 0.12 -3.06 -6.66
CA PHE A 100 0.67 -3.00 -5.31
C PHE A 100 0.08 -1.85 -4.51
N PHE A 101 0.00 -0.64 -5.08
CA PHE A 101 -0.64 0.50 -4.43
C PHE A 101 -2.14 0.27 -4.19
N LEU A 102 -2.87 -0.29 -5.15
CA LEU A 102 -4.27 -0.66 -4.96
C LEU A 102 -4.47 -1.68 -3.84
N ALA A 103 -3.59 -2.69 -3.74
CA ALA A 103 -3.62 -3.65 -2.64
C ALA A 103 -3.26 -3.02 -1.29
N ASN A 104 -2.35 -2.04 -1.28
CA ASN A 104 -2.04 -1.25 -0.09
C ASN A 104 -3.26 -0.46 0.38
N THR A 105 -3.96 0.24 -0.51
CA THR A 105 -5.20 0.98 -0.23
C THR A 105 -6.28 0.03 0.30
N TYR A 106 -6.45 -1.12 -0.36
CA TYR A 106 -7.42 -2.15 0.02
C TYR A 106 -7.22 -2.66 1.47
N THR A 107 -5.97 -2.67 1.95
CA THR A 107 -5.63 -3.15 3.30
C THR A 107 -5.60 -2.01 4.33
N THR A 108 -5.04 -0.87 3.96
CA THR A 108 -4.75 0.25 4.87
C THR A 108 -6.03 1.00 5.27
N ILE A 109 -6.95 1.23 4.33
CA ILE A 109 -8.21 1.93 4.61
C ILE A 109 -9.07 1.23 5.68
N PRO A 110 -9.41 -0.07 5.54
CA PRO A 110 -10.17 -0.75 6.57
C PRO A 110 -9.42 -0.85 7.90
N TYR A 111 -8.08 -0.94 7.87
CA TYR A 111 -7.23 -0.95 9.08
C TYR A 111 -7.28 0.38 9.83
N ASP A 112 -7.06 1.50 9.14
CA ASP A 112 -7.10 2.85 9.72
C ASP A 112 -8.51 3.17 10.25
N ALA A 113 -9.54 2.64 9.58
CA ALA A 113 -10.93 2.80 10.02
C ALA A 113 -11.29 1.89 11.22
N LEU A 114 -10.63 0.74 11.40
CA LEU A 114 -10.82 -0.16 12.54
C LEU A 114 -10.35 0.46 13.86
N GLY A 115 -9.24 1.19 13.86
CA GLY A 115 -8.69 1.88 15.04
C GLY A 115 -9.73 2.67 15.86
N PRO A 116 -10.51 3.57 15.24
CA PRO A 116 -11.52 4.33 15.95
C PRO A 116 -12.71 3.49 16.45
N GLU A 117 -12.99 2.32 15.88
CA GLU A 117 -14.10 1.45 16.33
C GLU A 117 -13.74 0.62 17.59
N LEU A 118 -12.48 0.61 18.02
CA LEU A 118 -12.02 -0.24 19.14
C LEU A 118 -12.37 0.31 20.53
N THR A 119 -12.58 1.61 20.67
CA THR A 119 -12.92 2.24 21.94
C THR A 119 -13.80 3.47 21.74
N ASP A 120 -14.82 3.61 22.59
CA ASP A 120 -15.70 4.77 22.63
C ASP A 120 -15.10 5.95 23.41
N ASN A 121 -14.07 5.70 24.23
CA ASN A 121 -13.43 6.73 25.05
C ASN A 121 -12.33 7.47 24.25
N TYR A 122 -12.44 8.80 24.21
CA TYR A 122 -11.54 9.67 23.44
C TYR A 122 -10.08 9.58 23.92
N GLU A 123 -9.86 9.50 25.24
CA GLU A 123 -8.51 9.39 25.80
C GLU A 123 -7.83 8.08 25.40
N ASP A 124 -8.57 6.97 25.44
CA ASP A 124 -8.06 5.65 25.06
C ASP A 124 -7.79 5.59 23.55
N ARG A 125 -8.64 6.20 22.72
CA ARG A 125 -8.40 6.32 21.28
C ARG A 125 -7.11 7.09 20.99
N SER A 126 -6.92 8.23 21.66
CA SER A 126 -5.71 9.06 21.49
C SER A 126 -4.44 8.28 21.86
N ARG A 127 -4.47 7.54 22.99
CA ARG A 127 -3.36 6.68 23.39
C ARG A 127 -3.07 5.57 22.38
N LEU A 128 -4.10 4.97 21.79
CA LEU A 128 -3.96 3.88 20.83
C LEU A 128 -3.27 4.36 19.54
N PHE A 129 -3.66 5.53 19.02
CA PHE A 129 -2.98 6.15 17.88
C PHE A 129 -1.57 6.62 18.22
N PHE A 130 -1.35 7.15 19.43
CA PHE A 130 -0.01 7.55 19.88
C PHE A 130 0.96 6.36 19.94
N VAL A 131 0.54 5.24 20.54
CA VAL A 131 1.34 4.02 20.63
C VAL A 131 1.61 3.44 19.23
N SER A 132 0.59 3.38 18.38
CA SER A 132 0.75 2.91 16.99
C SER A 132 1.75 3.78 16.22
N GLY A 133 1.65 5.10 16.33
CA GLY A 133 2.58 6.04 15.70
C GLY A 133 4.02 5.95 16.25
N LEU A 134 4.20 5.62 17.52
CA LEU A 134 5.52 5.36 18.10
C LEU A 134 6.18 4.12 17.47
N TYR A 135 5.42 3.01 17.36
CA TYR A 135 5.92 1.80 16.70
C TYR A 135 6.26 2.06 15.23
N ASP A 136 5.44 2.84 14.52
CA ASP A 136 5.71 3.23 13.14
C ASP A 136 6.99 4.07 13.03
N GLY A 137 7.19 5.04 13.93
CA GLY A 137 8.38 5.87 13.97
C GLY A 137 9.66 5.07 14.24
N ILE A 138 9.61 4.11 15.16
CA ILE A 138 10.74 3.21 15.43
C ILE A 138 11.02 2.33 14.21
N GLY A 139 9.97 1.78 13.58
CA GLY A 139 10.11 0.99 12.36
C GLY A 139 10.78 1.77 11.23
N ALA A 140 10.39 3.03 11.05
CA ALA A 140 10.99 3.93 10.05
C ALA A 140 12.45 4.29 10.33
N LEU A 141 12.90 4.29 11.59
CA LEU A 141 14.29 4.57 11.95
C LEU A 141 15.23 3.38 11.76
N ILE A 142 14.68 2.15 11.85
CA ILE A 142 15.46 0.92 11.71
C ILE A 142 15.60 0.50 10.24
N ALA A 143 14.56 0.75 9.43
CA ALA A 143 14.52 0.42 8.00
C ALA A 143 15.41 1.35 7.17
#